data_AF-A0AA44MPA6-F1
#
_entry.id   AF-A0AA44MPA6-F1
#
_cell.length_a   1.000
_cell.length_b   1.000
_cell.length_c   1.000
_cell.angle_alpha   90.00
_cell.angle_beta   90.00
_cell.angle_gamma   90.00
#
_symmetry.space_group_name_H-M   'P 1'
#
loop_
_entity.id
_entity.type
_entity.pdbx_description
1 polymer ?
#
loop_
_entity_poly.entity_id
_entity_poly.type
_entity_poly.pdbx_seq_one_letter_code
_entity_poly.pdbx_strand_id
1 'polypeptide(L)'
;ADEINRTSPKTQSALLEAMEEGSVTVDGHTMQLADPFFVMATQNPVEYEGTYPLPEAQLDRFLFKLRMGYPSFNEELDVLSLQEKSHPIETLEPVIAKEDFICLQREVQNV
;
A
#
# COMPACT_ATOMS: atom_id res chain seq x y z
N ALA A 1 3.51 2.12 2.94
CA ALA A 1 4.43 3.27 3.11
C ALA A 1 3.58 4.50 3.37
N ASP A 2 3.63 5.03 4.59
CA ASP A 2 2.82 6.20 4.93
C ASP A 2 3.57 7.49 4.57
N GLU A 3 2.86 8.48 4.06
CA GLU A 3 3.35 9.80 3.66
C GLU A 3 4.68 9.75 2.90
N ILE A 4 4.72 8.96 1.82
CA ILE A 4 5.94 8.69 1.05
C ILE A 4 6.61 9.98 0.56
N ASN A 5 5.81 11.03 0.33
CA ASN A 5 6.27 12.36 -0.06
C ASN A 5 7.07 13.09 1.02
N ARG A 6 7.13 12.63 2.27
CA ARG A 6 7.96 13.23 3.33
C ARG A 6 9.35 12.64 3.42
N THR A 7 9.61 11.56 2.69
CA THR A 7 10.92 10.90 2.67
C THR A 7 11.83 11.49 1.60
N SER A 8 13.14 11.34 1.77
CA SER A 8 14.11 11.82 0.77
C SER A 8 13.88 11.15 -0.59
N PRO A 9 14.19 11.81 -1.72
CA PRO A 9 14.06 11.20 -3.04
C PRO A 9 14.82 9.87 -3.20
N LYS A 10 15.94 9.70 -2.47
CA LYS A 10 16.71 8.46 -2.44
C LYS A 10 15.93 7.32 -1.77
N THR A 11 15.24 7.61 -0.67
CA THR A 11 14.39 6.64 0.04
C THR A 11 13.18 6.25 -0.81
N GLN A 12 12.55 7.22 -1.48
CA GLN A 12 11.45 6.97 -2.42
C GLN A 12 11.91 6.06 -3.55
N SER A 13 13.06 6.36 -4.17
CA SER A 13 13.62 5.57 -5.27
C SER A 13 13.92 4.14 -4.85
N ALA A 14 14.50 3.93 -3.66
CA ALA A 14 14.80 2.60 -3.14
C ALA A 14 13.54 1.74 -2.94
N LEU A 15 12.43 2.33 -2.47
CA LEU A 15 11.15 1.62 -2.36
C LEU A 15 10.62 1.21 -3.74
N LEU A 16 10.66 2.14 -4.70
CA LEU A 16 10.15 1.89 -6.06
C LEU A 16 10.99 0.87 -6.81
N GLU A 17 12.31 0.88 -6.61
CA GLU A 17 13.22 -0.15 -7.11
C GLU A 17 12.87 -1.52 -6.54
N ALA A 18 12.64 -1.62 -5.23
CA ALA A 18 12.22 -2.87 -4.60
C ALA A 18 10.87 -3.38 -5.15
N MET A 19 9.94 -2.46 -5.45
CA MET A 19 8.65 -2.80 -6.07
C MET A 19 8.80 -3.33 -7.50
N GLU A 20 9.73 -2.77 -8.28
CA GLU A 20 9.96 -3.16 -9.67
C GLU A 20 10.73 -4.49 -9.77
N GLU A 21 11.79 -4.63 -8.99
CA GLU A 21 12.72 -5.76 -9.07
C GLU A 21 12.27 -6.99 -8.25
N GLY A 22 11.29 -6.82 -7.35
CA GLY A 22 10.85 -7.88 -6.44
C GLY A 22 11.94 -8.35 -5.45
N SER A 23 13.05 -7.62 -5.36
CA SER A 23 14.20 -7.95 -4.53
C SER A 23 14.92 -6.70 -4.06
N VAL A 24 15.75 -6.83 -3.03
CA VAL A 24 16.56 -5.73 -2.47
C VAL A 24 17.98 -6.23 -2.26
N THR A 25 18.98 -5.42 -2.61
CA THR A 25 20.40 -5.75 -2.37
C THR A 25 20.97 -4.83 -1.30
N VAL A 26 21.50 -5.41 -0.22
CA VAL A 26 22.15 -4.68 0.88
C VAL A 26 23.53 -5.29 1.11
N ASP A 27 24.57 -4.47 1.12
CA ASP A 27 25.98 -4.89 1.33
C ASP A 27 26.41 -6.07 0.45
N GLY A 28 25.94 -6.11 -0.80
CA GLY A 28 26.24 -7.17 -1.77
C GLY A 28 25.41 -8.44 -1.62
N HIS A 29 24.48 -8.48 -0.67
CA HIS A 29 23.56 -9.60 -0.46
C HIS A 29 22.16 -9.25 -0.98
N THR A 30 21.72 -9.98 -2.00
CA THR A 30 20.38 -9.84 -2.58
C THR A 30 19.37 -10.71 -1.82
N MET A 31 18.26 -10.09 -1.41
CA MET A 31 17.15 -10.70 -0.69
C MET A 31 15.88 -10.58 -1.53
N GLN A 32 15.19 -11.70 -1.73
CA GLN A 32 13.91 -11.71 -2.43
C GLN A 32 12.79 -11.21 -1.52
N LEU A 33 11.86 -10.43 -2.09
CA LEU A 33 10.64 -10.03 -1.38
C LEU A 33 9.67 -11.21 -1.28
N ALA A 34 8.80 -11.17 -0.28
CA ALA A 34 7.80 -12.22 -0.08
C ALA A 34 6.78 -12.25 -1.21
N ASP A 35 6.30 -13.43 -1.61
CA ASP A 35 5.19 -13.55 -2.56
C ASP A 35 3.89 -13.88 -1.79
N PRO A 36 2.80 -13.09 -1.91
CA PRO A 36 2.70 -11.82 -2.64
C PRO A 36 3.31 -10.65 -1.86
N PHE A 37 3.81 -9.67 -2.60
CA PHE A 37 4.24 -8.37 -2.09
C PHE A 37 3.46 -7.26 -2.78
N PHE A 38 2.96 -6.31 -2.01
CA PHE A 38 2.33 -5.11 -2.55
C PHE A 38 2.65 -3.91 -1.66
N VAL A 39 2.56 -2.72 -2.25
CA VAL A 39 2.77 -1.46 -1.55
C VAL A 39 1.51 -0.63 -1.63
N MET A 40 0.95 -0.29 -0.47
CA MET A 40 0.01 0.81 -0.33
C MET A 40 0.78 2.04 0.13
N ALA A 41 0.85 3.07 -0.73
CA ALA A 41 1.52 4.32 -0.43
C ALA A 41 0.50 5.46 -0.28
N THR A 42 0.63 6.27 0.77
CA THR A 42 -0.19 7.46 1.00
C THR A 42 0.62 8.73 0.74
N GLN A 43 -0.06 9.81 0.36
CA GLN A 43 0.53 11.14 0.25
C GLN A 43 -0.43 12.13 0.88
N ASN A 44 0.07 12.98 1.77
CA ASN A 44 -0.71 14.11 2.28
C ASN A 44 -0.55 15.29 1.30
N PRO A 45 -1.63 15.77 0.65
CA PRO A 45 -1.55 16.82 -0.36
C PRO A 45 -1.53 18.25 0.22
N VAL A 46 -1.71 18.41 1.53
CA VAL A 46 -1.90 19.72 2.17
C VAL A 46 -0.58 20.32 2.66
N GLU A 47 0.35 19.48 3.12
CA GLU A 47 1.65 19.92 3.63
C GLU A 47 2.69 19.92 2.51
N TYR A 48 3.27 21.10 2.22
CA TYR A 48 4.30 21.26 1.20
C TYR A 48 5.71 21.43 1.79
N GLU A 49 5.82 21.94 3.01
CA GLU A 49 7.10 22.21 3.65
C GLU A 49 7.78 20.91 4.07
N GLY A 50 9.02 20.69 3.62
CA GLY A 50 9.75 19.44 3.89
C GLY A 50 9.24 18.22 3.14
N THR A 51 8.52 18.42 2.02
CA THR A 51 8.05 17.31 1.17
C THR A 51 8.75 17.28 -0.19
N TYR A 52 8.88 16.07 -0.73
CA TYR A 52 9.42 15.74 -2.04
C TYR A 52 8.30 15.05 -2.84
N PRO A 53 7.63 15.76 -3.77
CA PRO A 53 6.58 15.16 -4.57
C PRO A 53 7.16 14.07 -5.46
N LEU A 54 6.43 12.97 -5.62
CA LEU A 54 6.80 11.92 -6.56
C LEU A 54 6.61 12.44 -7.99
N PRO A 55 7.64 12.38 -8.85
CA PRO A 55 7.50 12.65 -10.29
C PRO A 55 6.45 11.72 -10.93
N GLU A 56 5.82 12.17 -12.01
CA GLU A 56 4.81 11.39 -12.73
C GLU A 56 5.32 10.00 -13.15
N ALA A 57 6.56 9.93 -13.65
CA ALA A 57 7.21 8.66 -14.01
C ALA A 57 7.37 7.68 -12.82
N GLN A 58 7.39 8.17 -11.58
CA GLN A 58 7.39 7.31 -10.38
C GLN A 58 5.99 6.87 -9.99
N LEU A 59 4.99 7.74 -10.17
CA LEU A 59 3.58 7.41 -9.92
C LEU A 59 3.05 6.34 -10.89
N ASP A 60 3.56 6.30 -12.12
CA ASP A 60 3.21 5.30 -13.13
C ASP A 60 3.51 3.84 -12.71
N ARG A 61 4.33 3.64 -11.67
CA ARG A 61 4.62 2.31 -11.10
C ARG A 61 3.52 1.78 -10.19
N PHE A 62 2.53 2.59 -9.86
CA PHE A 62 1.39 2.17 -9.04
C PHE A 62 0.22 1.79 -9.96
N LEU A 63 -0.31 0.57 -9.77
CA LEU A 63 -1.46 0.08 -10.54
C LEU A 63 -2.70 0.98 -10.37
N PHE A 64 -2.89 1.54 -9.16
CA PHE A 64 -4.00 2.43 -8.86
C PHE A 64 -3.55 3.68 -8.12
N LYS A 65 -4.16 4.81 -8.46
CA LYS A 65 -4.08 6.06 -7.70
C LYS A 65 -5.47 6.47 -7.26
N LEU A 66 -5.72 6.39 -5.95
CA LEU A 66 -7.01 6.72 -5.35
C LEU A 66 -6.96 8.11 -4.71
N ARG A 67 -8.06 8.85 -4.79
CA ARG A 67 -8.27 10.07 -4.00
C ARG A 67 -9.25 9.75 -2.88
N MET A 68 -8.80 9.90 -1.64
CA MET A 68 -9.64 9.70 -0.46
C MET A 68 -10.39 10.99 -0.15
N GLY A 69 -11.72 10.91 -0.06
CA GLY A 69 -12.57 11.96 0.47
C GLY A 69 -13.00 11.63 1.90
N TYR A 70 -13.80 12.51 2.49
CA TYR A 70 -14.48 12.22 3.75
C TYR A 70 -15.71 11.34 3.51
N PRO A 71 -16.05 10.45 4.45
CA PRO A 71 -17.33 9.74 4.40
C PRO A 71 -18.49 10.73 4.40
N SER A 72 -19.61 10.31 3.84
CA SER A 72 -20.88 11.01 4.06
C SER A 72 -21.28 10.94 5.53
N PHE A 73 -22.18 11.84 5.96
CA PHE A 73 -22.67 11.86 7.35
C PHE A 73 -23.22 10.50 7.82
N ASN A 74 -23.92 9.77 6.96
CA ASN A 74 -24.47 8.46 7.32
C ASN A 74 -23.36 7.41 7.45
N GLU A 75 -22.38 7.39 6.53
CA GLU A 75 -21.24 6.48 6.61
C GLU A 75 -20.38 6.78 7.86
N GLU A 76 -20.23 8.05 8.23
CA GLU A 76 -19.53 8.45 9.45
C GLU A 76 -20.27 7.97 10.71
N LEU A 77 -21.59 8.10 10.74
CA LEU A 77 -22.42 7.57 11.83
C LEU A 77 -22.29 6.04 11.94
N ASP A 78 -22.30 5.33 10.80
CA ASP A 78 -22.13 3.89 10.76
C ASP A 78 -20.76 3.47 11.30
N VAL A 79 -19.68 4.14 10.89
CA VAL A 79 -18.33 3.89 11.41
C VAL A 79 -18.25 4.10 12.92
N LEU A 80 -18.83 5.18 13.44
CA LEU A 80 -18.87 5.45 14.88
C LEU A 80 -19.64 4.35 15.64
N SER A 81 -20.78 3.91 15.10
CA SER A 81 -21.60 2.87 15.73
C SER A 81 -20.88 1.51 15.78
N LEU A 82 -20.10 1.18 14.75
CA LEU A 82 -19.31 -0.05 14.67
C LEU A 82 -18.15 -0.06 15.67
N GLN A 83 -17.61 1.11 16.03
CA GLN A 83 -16.50 1.24 16.98
C GLN A 83 -16.94 1.34 18.45
N GLU A 84 -18.22 1.55 18.73
CA GLU A 84 -18.72 1.84 20.09
C GLU A 84 -18.56 0.67 21.08
N LYS A 85 -18.62 -0.58 20.62
CA LYS A 85 -18.57 -1.78 21.48
C LYS A 85 -17.21 -2.45 21.52
N SER A 86 -16.66 -2.78 20.36
CA SER A 86 -15.38 -3.47 20.20
C SER A 86 -14.86 -3.19 18.79
N HIS A 87 -13.55 -3.04 18.64
CA HIS A 87 -12.99 -2.74 17.33
C HIS A 87 -13.20 -3.95 16.39
N PRO A 88 -13.83 -3.81 15.20
CA PRO A 88 -14.17 -4.95 14.34
C PRO A 88 -12.98 -5.83 13.92
N ILE A 89 -11.76 -5.29 13.99
CA ILE A 89 -10.51 -6.00 13.68
C ILE A 89 -10.27 -7.14 14.68
N GLU A 90 -10.71 -7.01 15.93
CA GLU A 90 -10.48 -7.99 16.98
C GLU A 90 -11.23 -9.30 16.74
N THR A 91 -12.29 -9.29 15.93
CA THR A 91 -13.12 -10.46 15.62
C THR A 91 -12.97 -10.95 14.18
N LEU A 92 -12.01 -10.41 13.42
CA LEU A 92 -11.78 -10.85 12.04
C LEU A 92 -11.18 -12.25 12.01
N GLU A 93 -11.83 -13.14 11.26
CA GLU A 93 -11.32 -14.47 10.95
C GLU A 93 -10.81 -14.53 9.50
N PRO A 94 -9.71 -15.26 9.24
CA PRO A 94 -9.20 -15.42 7.88
C PRO A 94 -10.20 -16.19 7.01
N VAL A 95 -10.61 -15.58 5.90
CA VAL A 95 -11.55 -16.19 4.94
C VAL A 95 -10.85 -17.02 3.85
N ILE A 96 -9.55 -16.82 3.65
CA ILE A 96 -8.74 -17.51 2.64
C ILE A 96 -7.28 -17.64 3.14
N ALA A 97 -6.61 -18.74 2.80
CA ALA A 97 -5.18 -18.90 3.09
C ALA A 97 -4.31 -18.18 2.05
N LYS A 98 -3.05 -17.94 2.40
CA LYS A 98 -2.09 -17.26 1.51
C LYS A 98 -1.83 -18.06 0.24
N GLU A 99 -1.71 -19.38 0.37
CA GLU A 99 -1.44 -20.31 -0.73
C GLU A 99 -2.59 -20.31 -1.74
N ASP A 100 -3.83 -20.28 -1.25
CA ASP A 100 -5.04 -20.21 -2.06
C ASP A 100 -5.09 -18.89 -2.84
N PHE A 101 -4.74 -17.77 -2.19
CA PHE A 101 -4.68 -16.46 -2.85
C PHE A 101 -3.67 -16.44 -4.01
N ILE A 102 -2.48 -17.01 -3.82
CA ILE A 102 -1.47 -17.13 -4.88
C ILE A 102 -1.97 -18.03 -6.01
N CYS A 103 -2.69 -19.10 -5.69
CA CYS A 103 -3.31 -19.97 -6.69
C CYS A 103 -4.30 -19.19 -7.57
N LEU A 104 -5.20 -18.43 -6.95
CA LEU A 104 -6.17 -17.58 -7.66
C LEU A 104 -5.50 -16.54 -8.56
N GLN A 105 -4.41 -15.91 -8.10
CA GLN A 105 -3.67 -14.94 -8.91
C GLN A 105 -3.11 -15.56 -10.20
N ARG A 106 -2.66 -16.83 -10.14
CA ARG A 106 -2.17 -17.57 -11.31
C ARG A 106 -3.30 -17.96 -12.26
N GLU A 107 -4.49 -18.29 -11.74
CA GLU A 107 -5.65 -18.62 -12.57
C GLU A 107 -6.10 -17.43 -13.42
N VAL A 108 -6.11 -16.22 -12.84
CA VAL A 108 -6.49 -14.99 -13.57
C VAL A 108 -5.56 -14.71 -14.76
N GLN A 109 -4.29 -15.11 -14.70
CA GLN A 109 -3.35 -14.93 -15.82
C GLN A 109 -3.66 -15.83 -17.04
N ASN A 110 -4.48 -16.86 -16.86
CA ASN A 110 -4.84 -17.83 -17.89
C ASN A 110 -6.22 -17.57 -18.53
N VAL A 111 -6.87 -16.45 -18.19
CA VAL A 111 -8.16 -16.00 -18.74
C VAL A 111 -7.93 -14.86 -19.71
#